data_AF-A0A8T4R7D3-F1
#
_entry.id   AF-A0A8T4R7D3-F1
#
_cell.length_a   1.000
_cell.length_b   1.000
_cell.length_c   1.000
_cell.angle_alpha   90.00
_cell.angle_beta   90.00
_cell.angle_gamma   90.00
#
_symmetry.space_group_name_H-M   'P 1'
#
loop_
_entity.id
_entity.type
_entity.pdbx_description
1 polymer ?
#
loop_
_entity_poly.entity_id
_entity_poly.type
_entity_poly.pdbx_seq_one_letter_code
_entity_poly.pdbx_strand_id
1 'polypeptide(L)'
;MGHLGAVPEKFQEVFDAVPKRGYRDSVTMEVESVLVEAGEIIATNSQTGKGFDFGLYDLRKENQAAKDPAFREKHADEAGQAYYALCWLDWFTEEESNNLKALPGVDGKSGKESAYCE
;
A
#
# COMPACT_ATOMS: atom_id res chain seq x y z
N MET A 1 -4.62 10.26 -7.59
CA MET A 1 -3.19 10.02 -7.29
C MET A 1 -3.06 8.55 -6.96
N GLY A 2 -1.87 7.95 -6.98
CA GLY A 2 -1.69 6.58 -6.49
C GLY A 2 -1.52 5.47 -7.54
N HIS A 3 -1.47 5.78 -8.84
CA HIS A 3 -1.30 4.73 -9.86
C HIS A 3 0.14 4.66 -10.38
N LEU A 4 0.64 3.43 -10.53
CA LEU A 4 1.90 3.14 -11.21
C LEU A 4 1.78 3.60 -12.67
N GLY A 5 2.78 4.36 -13.13
CA GLY A 5 2.84 4.92 -14.48
C GLY A 5 3.63 4.07 -15.45
N ALA A 6 4.61 3.30 -14.95
CA ALA A 6 5.37 2.33 -15.71
C ALA A 6 5.92 1.25 -14.77
N VAL A 7 5.96 0.02 -15.27
CA VAL A 7 6.47 -1.15 -14.55
C VAL A 7 7.46 -1.92 -15.43
N PRO A 8 8.39 -2.70 -14.84
CA PRO A 8 9.25 -3.60 -15.59
C PRO A 8 8.48 -4.70 -16.32
N GLU A 9 9.12 -5.33 -17.31
CA GLU A 9 8.54 -6.39 -18.17
C GLU A 9 7.88 -7.52 -17.36
N LYS A 10 8.50 -7.94 -16.26
CA LYS A 10 7.96 -8.96 -15.33
C LYS A 10 6.54 -8.66 -14.83
N PHE A 11 6.18 -7.39 -14.69
CA PHE A 11 4.86 -6.96 -14.22
C PHE A 11 3.95 -6.53 -15.37
N GLN A 12 4.47 -6.39 -16.59
CA GLN A 12 3.71 -5.89 -17.73
C GLN A 12 2.55 -6.84 -18.07
N GLU A 13 2.77 -8.15 -17.98
CA GLU A 13 1.72 -9.15 -18.20
C GLU A 13 0.53 -8.99 -17.24
N VAL A 14 0.81 -8.68 -15.96
CA VAL A 14 -0.23 -8.41 -14.96
C VAL A 14 -1.04 -7.17 -15.33
N PHE A 15 -0.37 -6.11 -15.77
CA PHE A 15 -1.03 -4.87 -16.18
C PHE A 15 -1.84 -5.04 -17.46
N ASP A 16 -1.34 -5.82 -18.40
CA ASP A 16 -2.00 -6.09 -19.68
C ASP A 16 -3.24 -6.98 -19.51
N ALA A 17 -3.27 -7.82 -18.47
CA ALA A 17 -4.43 -8.63 -18.09
C ALA A 17 -5.59 -7.78 -17.53
N VAL A 18 -5.31 -6.58 -16.98
CA VAL A 18 -6.35 -5.70 -16.43
C VAL A 18 -7.09 -4.99 -17.59
N PRO A 19 -8.40 -5.20 -17.75
CA PRO A 19 -9.17 -4.58 -18.82
C PRO A 19 -9.13 -3.06 -18.72
N LYS A 20 -8.86 -2.40 -19.85
CA LYS A 20 -8.96 -0.94 -19.95
C LYS A 20 -10.43 -0.53 -19.89
N ARG A 21 -10.79 0.24 -18.86
CA ARG A 21 -12.16 0.72 -18.63
C ARG A 21 -12.29 2.21 -18.89
N GLY A 22 -13.54 2.68 -18.99
CA GLY A 22 -13.85 4.08 -19.23
C GLY A 22 -13.44 5.01 -18.08
N TYR A 23 -13.49 6.31 -18.34
CA TYR A 23 -13.20 7.32 -17.32
C TYR A 23 -14.11 7.15 -16.10
N ARG A 24 -13.51 7.03 -14.90
CA ARG A 24 -14.17 6.80 -13.59
C ARG A 24 -14.82 5.42 -13.41
N ASP A 25 -14.57 4.48 -14.31
CA ASP A 25 -14.98 3.08 -14.17
C ASP A 25 -13.86 2.26 -13.52
N SER A 26 -13.63 2.50 -12.22
CA SER A 26 -12.62 1.80 -11.43
C SER A 26 -13.21 0.53 -10.84
N VAL A 27 -12.50 -0.59 -10.99
CA VAL A 27 -12.85 -1.88 -10.38
C VAL A 27 -11.62 -2.48 -9.71
N THR A 28 -11.84 -3.20 -8.61
CA THR A 28 -10.80 -4.03 -8.00
C THR A 28 -10.85 -5.41 -8.66
N MET A 29 -9.68 -5.90 -9.07
CA MET A 29 -9.53 -7.23 -9.66
C MET A 29 -8.39 -7.96 -8.97
N GLU A 30 -8.62 -9.24 -8.69
CA GLU A 30 -7.56 -10.13 -8.26
C GLU A 30 -6.73 -10.54 -9.49
N VAL A 31 -5.41 -10.46 -9.35
CA VAL A 31 -4.45 -10.86 -10.38
C VAL A 31 -3.54 -11.94 -9.81
N GLU A 32 -2.87 -12.69 -10.68
CA GLU A 32 -1.90 -13.68 -10.22
C GLU A 32 -0.79 -13.02 -9.39
N SER A 33 -0.38 -13.73 -8.33
CA SER A 33 0.68 -13.26 -7.45
C SER A 33 2.02 -13.29 -8.17
N VAL A 34 2.72 -12.16 -8.20
CA VAL A 34 4.10 -12.06 -8.70
C VAL A 34 5.05 -12.08 -7.52
N LEU A 35 5.95 -13.07 -7.48
CA LEU A 35 7.00 -13.13 -6.49
C LEU A 35 8.09 -12.11 -6.82
N VAL A 36 8.56 -11.37 -5.82
CA VAL A 36 9.61 -10.35 -5.97
C VAL A 36 10.75 -10.61 -5.00
N GLU A 37 11.96 -10.22 -5.40
CA GLU A 37 13.13 -10.28 -4.53
C GLU A 37 13.42 -8.93 -3.87
N ALA A 38 14.14 -8.95 -2.74
CA ALA A 38 14.58 -7.72 -2.10
C ALA A 38 15.53 -6.95 -3.03
N GLY A 39 15.26 -5.65 -3.21
CA GLY A 39 16.02 -4.78 -4.13
C GLY A 39 15.54 -4.86 -5.58
N GLU A 40 14.55 -5.70 -5.89
CA GLU A 40 13.94 -5.72 -7.22
C GLU A 40 13.11 -4.45 -7.47
N ILE A 41 13.30 -3.86 -8.64
CA ILE A 41 12.49 -2.71 -9.07
C ILE A 41 11.11 -3.23 -9.46
N ILE A 42 10.04 -2.68 -8.85
CA ILE A 42 8.64 -3.07 -9.15
C ILE A 42 7.86 -1.98 -9.91
N ALA A 43 8.38 -0.76 -9.92
CA ALA A 43 7.83 0.38 -10.66
C ALA A 43 8.94 1.36 -10.99
N THR A 44 8.86 1.99 -12.16
CA THR A 44 9.84 2.99 -12.62
C THR A 44 9.25 4.39 -12.73
N ASN A 45 7.91 4.51 -12.68
CA ASN A 45 7.24 5.80 -12.72
C ASN A 45 5.88 5.76 -12.00
N SER A 46 5.39 6.92 -11.55
CA SER A 46 4.00 7.11 -11.13
C SER A 46 3.25 7.90 -12.20
N GLN A 47 1.95 7.68 -12.37
CA GLN A 47 1.17 8.32 -13.44
C GLN A 47 1.24 9.86 -13.42
N THR A 48 1.38 10.46 -12.24
CA THR A 48 1.42 11.91 -12.08
C THR A 48 2.82 12.45 -11.80
N GLY A 49 3.81 11.58 -11.56
CA GLY A 49 5.15 11.96 -11.10
C GLY A 49 5.19 12.63 -9.72
N LYS A 50 4.06 12.68 -8.98
CA LYS A 50 3.91 13.47 -7.75
C LYS A 50 3.81 12.63 -6.47
N GLY A 51 3.66 11.32 -6.59
CA GLY A 51 3.51 10.43 -5.45
C GLY A 51 2.74 9.16 -5.79
N PHE A 52 2.84 8.18 -4.90
CA PHE A 52 2.11 6.92 -4.97
C PHE A 52 1.64 6.54 -3.56
N ASP A 53 0.53 5.81 -3.50
CA ASP A 53 0.04 5.26 -2.24
C ASP A 53 0.71 3.90 -2.04
N PHE A 54 1.24 3.67 -0.83
CA PHE A 54 1.95 2.45 -0.49
C PHE A 54 1.42 1.89 0.83
N GLY A 55 1.08 0.60 0.81
CA GLY A 55 0.66 -0.14 1.98
C GLY A 55 1.22 -1.54 1.91
N LEU A 56 1.60 -2.08 3.07
CA LEU A 56 2.09 -3.45 3.21
C LEU A 56 1.12 -4.24 4.07
N TYR A 57 0.80 -5.45 3.64
CA TYR A 57 -0.18 -6.32 4.29
C TYR A 57 0.37 -7.74 4.38
N ASP A 58 0.12 -8.44 5.49
CA ASP A 58 0.31 -9.89 5.59
C ASP A 58 -1.04 -10.59 5.63
N LEU A 59 -1.56 -10.98 4.47
CA LEU A 59 -2.87 -11.62 4.35
C LEU A 59 -2.96 -13.00 5.03
N ARG A 60 -1.85 -13.56 5.52
CA ARG A 60 -1.84 -14.84 6.25
C ARG A 60 -2.15 -14.66 7.73
N LYS A 61 -1.99 -13.44 8.26
CA LYS A 61 -2.06 -13.16 9.69
C LYS A 61 -2.64 -11.77 9.94
N GLU A 62 -3.76 -11.72 10.66
CA GLU A 62 -4.33 -10.46 11.12
C GLU A 62 -3.36 -9.68 12.03
N ASN A 63 -3.41 -8.35 11.93
CA ASN A 63 -2.61 -7.44 12.74
C ASN A 63 -3.17 -7.30 14.17
N GLN A 64 -2.40 -6.62 15.02
CA GLN A 64 -2.74 -6.46 16.43
C GLN A 64 -3.97 -5.54 16.63
N ALA A 65 -4.09 -4.48 15.84
CA ALA A 65 -5.21 -3.53 15.89
C ALA A 65 -6.55 -4.22 15.61
N ALA A 66 -6.58 -5.17 14.68
CA ALA A 66 -7.76 -5.96 14.34
C ALA A 66 -8.28 -6.84 15.48
N LYS A 67 -7.57 -6.98 16.60
CA LYS A 67 -8.07 -7.70 17.78
C LYS A 67 -9.07 -6.86 18.59
N ASP A 68 -9.06 -5.54 18.41
CA ASP A 68 -10.01 -4.63 19.05
C ASP A 68 -11.35 -4.61 18.27
N PRO A 69 -12.49 -4.95 18.90
CA PRO A 69 -13.81 -4.83 18.26
C PRO A 69 -14.11 -3.43 17.73
N ALA A 70 -13.67 -2.38 18.41
CA ALA A 70 -13.92 -1.00 17.99
C ALA A 70 -13.15 -0.65 16.71
N PHE A 71 -11.92 -1.17 16.57
CA PHE A 71 -11.15 -1.04 15.34
C PHE A 71 -11.86 -1.75 14.18
N ARG A 72 -12.34 -2.99 14.41
CA ARG A 72 -13.08 -3.74 13.39
C ARG A 72 -14.35 -3.02 12.93
N GLU A 73 -15.13 -2.50 13.87
CA GLU A 73 -16.34 -1.75 13.54
C GLU A 73 -16.02 -0.51 12.70
N LYS A 74 -14.97 0.23 13.08
CA LYS A 74 -14.53 1.44 12.38
C LYS A 74 -14.02 1.17 10.95
N HIS A 75 -13.40 0.01 10.72
CA HIS A 75 -12.74 -0.36 9.46
C HIS A 75 -13.44 -1.51 8.73
N ALA A 76 -14.73 -1.71 8.98
CA ALA A 76 -15.49 -2.84 8.45
C ALA A 76 -15.63 -2.81 6.92
N ASP A 77 -15.59 -1.63 6.31
CA ASP A 77 -15.65 -1.41 4.86
C ASP A 77 -14.38 -1.82 4.12
N GLU A 78 -13.26 -1.92 4.84
CA GLU A 78 -11.94 -2.28 4.32
C GLU A 78 -11.31 -3.48 5.04
N ALA A 79 -12.14 -4.36 5.61
CA ALA A 79 -11.70 -5.50 6.43
C ALA A 79 -10.61 -6.37 5.77
N GLY A 80 -10.66 -6.56 4.44
CA GLY A 80 -9.65 -7.32 3.70
C GLY A 80 -8.25 -6.70 3.68
N GLN A 81 -8.13 -5.40 3.96
CA GLN A 81 -6.87 -4.67 3.99
C GLN A 81 -6.55 -4.21 5.42
N ALA A 82 -7.46 -3.48 6.07
CA ALA A 82 -7.22 -2.91 7.39
C ALA A 82 -6.90 -3.95 8.46
N TYR A 83 -7.42 -5.18 8.36
CA TYR A 83 -7.16 -6.21 9.36
C TYR A 83 -5.80 -6.90 9.18
N TYR A 84 -5.15 -6.69 8.04
CA TYR A 84 -3.90 -7.36 7.67
C TYR A 84 -2.75 -6.37 7.43
N ALA A 85 -3.01 -5.07 7.54
CA ALA A 85 -2.02 -4.02 7.34
C ALA A 85 -0.90 -4.11 8.39
N LEU A 86 0.33 -3.83 7.96
CA LEU A 86 1.53 -3.81 8.77
C LEU A 86 2.08 -2.39 8.90
N CYS A 87 2.89 -2.15 9.94
CA CYS A 87 3.78 -1.00 9.92
C CYS A 87 4.86 -1.22 8.87
N TRP A 88 4.75 -0.52 7.74
CA TRP A 88 5.75 -0.60 6.69
C TRP A 88 7.07 0.06 7.08
N LEU A 89 7.10 0.93 8.11
CA LEU A 89 8.33 1.53 8.63
C LEU A 89 9.27 0.49 9.27
N ASP A 90 8.75 -0.63 9.77
CA ASP A 90 9.56 -1.71 10.37
C ASP A 90 10.53 -2.36 9.37
N TRP A 91 10.35 -2.10 8.08
CA TRP A 91 11.13 -2.67 6.99
C TRP A 91 12.24 -1.75 6.47
N PHE A 92 12.42 -0.58 7.09
CA PHE A 92 13.46 0.37 6.77
C PHE A 92 14.53 0.38 7.85
N THR A 93 15.74 0.81 7.50
CA THR A 93 16.77 1.09 8.52
C THR A 93 16.28 2.16 9.48
N GLU A 94 16.88 2.23 10.68
CA GLU A 94 16.52 3.26 11.67
C GLU A 94 16.68 4.68 11.09
N GLU A 95 17.73 4.93 10.31
CA GLU A 95 17.98 6.20 9.64
C GLU A 95 16.86 6.54 8.63
N GLU A 96 16.51 5.61 7.75
CA GLU A 96 15.43 5.78 6.77
C GLU A 96 14.08 6.00 7.45
N SER A 97 13.78 5.19 8.48
CA SER A 97 12.58 5.34 9.30
C SER A 97 12.48 6.71 9.96
N ASN A 98 13.59 7.24 10.48
CA ASN A 98 13.62 8.58 11.08
C ASN A 98 13.36 9.67 10.03
N ASN A 99 13.96 9.55 8.83
CA ASN A 99 13.69 10.46 7.72
C ASN A 99 12.22 10.42 7.29
N LEU A 100 11.61 9.24 7.22
CA LEU A 100 10.21 9.06 6.86
C LEU A 100 9.27 9.63 7.92
N LYS A 101 9.53 9.40 9.21
CA LYS A 101 8.76 9.97 10.33
C LYS A 101 8.85 11.50 10.40
N ALA A 102 9.91 12.10 9.85
CA ALA A 102 10.07 13.55 9.76
C ALA A 102 9.26 14.20 8.63
N LEU A 103 8.73 13.41 7.68
CA LEU A 103 7.89 13.93 6.60
C LEU A 103 6.58 14.52 7.16
N PRO A 104 6.05 15.59 6.56
CA PRO A 104 4.75 16.11 6.95
C PRO A 104 3.66 15.08 6.63
N GLY A 105 2.68 14.95 7.53
CA GLY A 105 1.45 14.23 7.24
C GLY A 105 0.68 14.88 6.07
N VAL A 106 -0.26 14.15 5.47
CA VAL A 106 -0.93 14.52 4.20
C VAL A 106 -1.49 15.95 4.18
N ASP A 107 -2.02 16.43 5.31
CA ASP A 107 -2.60 17.76 5.50
C ASP A 107 -1.80 18.63 6.51
N GLY A 108 -0.61 18.16 6.90
CA GLY A 108 0.23 18.77 7.93
C GLY A 108 -0.31 18.66 9.37
N LYS A 109 -1.45 17.99 9.59
CA LYS A 109 -2.13 17.88 10.90
C LYS A 109 -2.43 16.44 11.31
N SER A 110 -2.80 15.61 10.35
CA SER A 110 -3.26 14.23 10.45
C SER A 110 -2.22 13.27 9.85
N GLY A 111 -2.32 11.98 10.18
CA GLY A 111 -1.49 10.94 9.56
C GLY A 111 -0.08 10.79 10.14
N LYS A 112 0.18 11.32 11.34
CA LYS A 112 1.43 11.07 12.09
C LYS A 112 1.37 9.84 13.01
N GLU A 113 0.15 9.36 13.28
CA GLU A 113 -0.10 8.20 14.11
C GLU A 113 -0.73 7.12 13.24
N SER A 114 -0.29 5.88 13.43
CA SER A 114 -0.80 4.71 12.73
C SER A 114 -1.11 3.64 13.75
N ALA A 115 -2.32 3.09 13.71
CA ALA A 115 -2.71 1.95 14.55
C ALA A 115 -1.88 0.69 14.25
N TYR A 116 -1.14 0.70 13.14
CA TYR A 116 -0.29 -0.42 12.73
C TYR A 116 1.15 -0.30 13.23
N CYS A 117 1.60 0.90 13.62
CA CYS A 117 2.98 1.21 14.02
C CYS A 117 3.05 1.51 15.52
N GLU A 118 3.46 0.52 16.31
CA GLU A 118 3.68 0.62 17.77
C GLU A 118 5.13 1.03 18.11
#